data_AF-A0A183U440-F1
#
_entry.id   AF-A0A183U440-F1
#
_cell.length_a   1.000
_cell.length_b   1.000
_cell.length_c   1.000
_cell.angle_alpha   90.00
_cell.angle_beta   90.00
_cell.angle_gamma   90.00
#
_symmetry.space_group_name_H-M   'P 1'
#
loop_
_entity.id
_entity.type
_entity.pdbx_description
1 polymer ?
#
loop_
_entity_poly.entity_id
_entity_poly.type
_entity_poly.pdbx_seq_one_letter_code
_entity_poly.pdbx_strand_id
1 'polypeptide(L)'
;MKPNWGAKSRAEAELHLGTQAHLALFWDELSEPERIALMAQFDSIDLADAKRAFDLSALPEPGDGREGGVYRDMERLQGIDDEHYAVRKNLNEEMLANYWHRGLEAIADGKVGVIVLAGGQATRLGAVHPKGTLSLGLEGFSGTDSLLSIQGARIARLQRLAASAFPDSKPVIQ
;
A
#
# COMPACT_ATOMS: atom_id res chain seq x y z
N MET A 1 19.60 -22.45 -16.16
CA MET A 1 19.50 -21.82 -17.50
C MET A 1 18.02 -21.57 -17.73
N LYS A 2 17.57 -20.31 -17.85
CA LYS A 2 16.14 -20.03 -18.06
C LYS A 2 15.72 -20.62 -19.42
N PRO A 3 14.56 -21.27 -19.53
CA PRO A 3 14.08 -21.81 -20.80
C PRO A 3 13.97 -20.67 -21.83
N ASN A 4 14.40 -20.91 -23.07
CA ASN A 4 14.05 -20.01 -24.17
C ASN A 4 12.59 -20.25 -24.56
N TRP A 5 11.68 -19.52 -23.94
CA TRP A 5 10.23 -19.62 -24.18
C TRP A 5 9.80 -19.23 -25.59
N GLY A 6 10.63 -18.51 -26.35
CA GLY A 6 10.33 -18.11 -27.72
C GLY A 6 10.08 -19.27 -28.68
N ALA A 7 10.87 -20.33 -28.52
CA ALA A 7 10.83 -21.52 -29.37
C ALA A 7 9.98 -22.66 -28.81
N LYS A 8 9.32 -22.46 -27.66
CA LYS A 8 8.55 -23.50 -26.97
C LYS A 8 7.17 -23.67 -27.60
N SER A 9 6.73 -24.91 -27.67
CA SER A 9 5.38 -25.26 -28.10
C SER A 9 4.34 -24.89 -27.03
N ARG A 10 3.08 -24.79 -27.44
CA ARG A 10 1.95 -24.59 -26.52
C ARG A 10 1.89 -25.69 -25.44
N ALA A 11 2.13 -26.94 -25.80
CA ALA A 11 2.11 -28.06 -24.85
C ALA A 11 3.17 -27.92 -23.75
N GLU A 12 4.37 -27.42 -24.10
CA GLU A 12 5.41 -27.13 -23.10
C GLU A 12 5.03 -25.97 -22.18
N ALA A 13 4.34 -24.94 -22.71
CA ALA A 13 3.83 -23.84 -21.91
C ALA A 13 2.69 -24.28 -20.97
N GLU A 14 1.72 -25.07 -21.47
CA GLU A 14 0.63 -25.62 -20.67
C GLU A 14 1.15 -26.52 -19.53
N LEU A 15 2.15 -27.36 -19.82
CA LEU A 15 2.79 -28.20 -18.81
C LEU A 15 3.45 -27.38 -17.70
N HIS A 16 4.11 -26.28 -18.06
CA HIS A 16 4.77 -25.38 -17.10
C HIS A 16 3.76 -24.60 -16.25
N LEU A 17 2.67 -24.14 -16.85
CA LEU A 17 1.58 -23.44 -16.15
C LEU A 17 0.70 -24.39 -15.32
N GLY A 18 0.82 -25.71 -15.51
CA GLY A 18 0.17 -26.74 -14.72
C GLY A 18 -1.35 -26.59 -14.69
N THR A 19 -1.91 -26.42 -13.49
CA THR A 19 -3.37 -26.24 -13.31
C THR A 19 -3.92 -24.97 -13.97
N GLN A 20 -3.05 -24.05 -14.39
CA GLN A 20 -3.40 -22.81 -15.08
C GLN A 20 -3.08 -22.85 -16.59
N ALA A 21 -3.12 -24.04 -17.21
CA ALA A 21 -2.85 -24.24 -18.64
C ALA A 21 -3.66 -23.32 -19.57
N HIS A 22 -4.85 -22.87 -19.16
CA HIS A 22 -5.67 -21.93 -19.94
C HIS A 22 -4.96 -20.59 -20.23
N LEU A 23 -3.94 -20.21 -19.46
CA LEU A 23 -3.13 -19.02 -19.71
C LEU A 23 -2.27 -19.13 -20.99
N ALA A 24 -2.11 -20.34 -21.54
CA ALA A 24 -1.45 -20.60 -22.83
C ALA A 24 -2.45 -20.79 -23.99
N LEU A 25 -3.74 -20.46 -23.81
CA LEU A 25 -4.77 -20.69 -24.84
C LEU A 25 -4.42 -20.09 -26.20
N PHE A 26 -3.85 -18.88 -26.22
CA PHE A 26 -3.48 -18.14 -27.43
C PHE A 26 -1.99 -18.23 -27.76
N TRP A 27 -1.27 -19.21 -27.20
CA TRP A 27 0.19 -19.31 -27.34
C TRP A 27 0.68 -19.32 -28.79
N ASP A 28 -0.07 -19.98 -29.67
CA ASP A 28 0.27 -20.13 -31.09
C ASP A 28 0.08 -18.83 -31.89
N GLU A 29 -0.67 -17.86 -31.35
CA GLU A 29 -0.87 -16.53 -31.93
C GLU A 29 0.20 -15.53 -31.50
N LEU A 30 0.98 -15.85 -30.46
CA LEU A 30 2.03 -14.98 -29.94
C LEU A 30 3.33 -15.09 -30.75
N SER A 31 3.96 -13.95 -30.97
CA SER A 31 5.35 -13.87 -31.45
C SER A 31 6.34 -14.36 -30.38
N GLU A 32 7.56 -14.71 -30.80
CA GLU A 32 8.63 -15.11 -29.89
C GLU A 32 8.89 -14.10 -28.76
N PRO A 33 9.00 -12.78 -29.02
CA PRO A 33 9.13 -11.79 -27.95
C PRO A 33 7.96 -11.76 -26.97
N GLU A 34 6.73 -11.93 -27.46
CA GLU A 34 5.52 -11.95 -26.62
C GLU A 34 5.46 -13.20 -25.73
N ARG A 35 5.86 -14.37 -26.25
CA ARG A 35 5.98 -15.61 -25.47
C ARG A 35 6.98 -15.49 -24.33
N ILE A 36 8.14 -14.88 -24.61
CA ILE A 36 9.19 -14.63 -23.62
C ILE A 36 8.67 -13.67 -22.54
N ALA A 37 8.01 -12.58 -22.94
CA ALA A 37 7.47 -11.60 -22.00
C ALA A 37 6.35 -12.20 -21.11
N LEU A 38 5.44 -12.97 -21.70
CA LEU A 38 4.34 -13.62 -21.00
C LEU A 38 4.86 -14.60 -19.95
N MET A 39 5.81 -15.46 -20.31
CA MET A 39 6.38 -16.42 -19.35
C MET A 39 7.22 -15.73 -18.28
N ALA A 40 7.97 -14.69 -18.62
CA ALA A 40 8.68 -13.89 -17.62
C ALA A 40 7.71 -13.26 -16.60
N GLN A 41 6.52 -12.84 -17.03
CA GLN A 41 5.49 -12.35 -16.14
C GLN A 41 4.95 -13.45 -15.23
N PHE A 42 4.57 -14.61 -15.78
CA PHE A 42 4.04 -15.71 -14.96
C PHE A 42 5.09 -16.32 -14.03
N ASP A 43 6.35 -16.42 -14.44
CA ASP A 43 7.46 -16.86 -13.59
C ASP A 43 7.74 -15.90 -12.43
N SER A 44 7.27 -14.64 -12.51
CA SER A 44 7.37 -13.67 -11.41
C SER A 44 6.26 -13.80 -10.37
N ILE A 45 5.26 -14.66 -10.63
CA ILE A 45 4.09 -14.87 -9.78
C ILE A 45 4.10 -16.31 -9.28
N ASP A 46 3.91 -16.50 -7.97
CA ASP A 46 3.57 -17.82 -7.46
C ASP A 46 2.10 -18.14 -7.80
N LEU A 47 1.89 -18.74 -8.97
CA LEU A 47 0.54 -19.06 -9.47
C LEU A 47 -0.19 -20.08 -8.58
N ALA A 48 0.55 -20.96 -7.89
CA ALA A 48 -0.03 -21.92 -6.97
C ALA A 48 -0.58 -21.19 -5.73
N ASP A 49 0.21 -20.25 -5.19
CA ASP A 49 -0.22 -19.42 -4.06
C ASP A 49 -1.38 -18.48 -4.42
N ALA A 50 -1.31 -17.85 -5.60
CA ALA A 50 -2.40 -17.00 -6.10
C ALA A 50 -3.72 -17.78 -6.25
N LYS A 51 -3.66 -19.01 -6.79
CA LYS A 51 -4.83 -19.89 -6.88
C LYS A 51 -5.36 -20.25 -5.49
N ARG A 52 -4.46 -20.63 -4.57
CA ARG A 52 -4.82 -20.97 -3.19
C ARG A 52 -5.52 -19.80 -2.51
N ALA A 53 -4.97 -18.59 -2.60
CA ALA A 53 -5.59 -17.38 -2.05
C ALA A 53 -6.97 -17.09 -2.66
N PHE A 54 -7.12 -17.30 -3.97
CA PHE A 54 -8.41 -17.15 -4.64
C PHE A 54 -9.44 -18.18 -4.13
N ASP A 55 -9.08 -19.46 -4.06
CA ASP A 55 -9.97 -20.51 -3.58
C ASP A 55 -10.41 -20.24 -2.13
N LEU A 56 -9.48 -19.82 -1.26
CA LEU A 56 -9.76 -19.44 0.14
C LEU A 56 -10.65 -18.20 0.24
N SER A 57 -10.55 -17.25 -0.71
CA SER A 57 -11.43 -16.07 -0.72
C SER A 57 -12.86 -16.39 -1.16
N ALA A 58 -13.04 -17.44 -1.95
CA ALA A 58 -14.33 -17.88 -2.50
C ALA A 58 -15.06 -18.87 -1.58
N LEU A 59 -14.35 -19.47 -0.63
CA LEU A 59 -14.88 -20.44 0.32
C LEU A 59 -14.95 -19.80 1.72
N PRO A 60 -16.12 -19.80 2.39
CA PRO A 60 -16.17 -19.51 3.82
C PRO A 60 -15.34 -20.57 4.56
N GLU A 61 -14.43 -20.13 5.44
CA GLU A 61 -13.58 -21.03 6.22
C GLU A 61 -14.44 -21.79 7.24
N PRO A 62 -14.36 -23.14 7.33
CA PRO A 62 -15.03 -23.89 8.38
C PRO A 62 -14.50 -23.48 9.76
N GLY A 63 -15.22 -22.61 10.47
CA GLY A 63 -14.83 -22.12 11.79
C GLY A 63 -14.46 -20.63 11.87
N ASP A 64 -14.58 -19.87 10.77
CA ASP A 64 -14.44 -18.40 10.78
C ASP A 64 -15.62 -17.64 11.41
N GLY A 65 -16.56 -18.39 12.00
CA GLY A 65 -17.77 -17.84 12.60
C GLY A 65 -18.86 -17.47 11.60
N ARG A 66 -18.76 -17.85 10.32
CA ARG A 66 -19.78 -17.59 9.29
C ARG A 66 -20.59 -18.85 9.01
N GLU A 67 -21.75 -18.98 9.65
CA GLU A 67 -22.81 -19.87 9.15
C GLU A 67 -23.79 -19.03 8.34
N GLY A 68 -24.00 -19.37 7.06
CA GLY A 68 -24.98 -18.68 6.21
C GLY A 68 -24.66 -17.22 5.89
N GLY A 69 -23.40 -16.78 6.00
CA GLY A 69 -23.00 -15.40 5.69
C GLY A 69 -23.34 -14.36 6.76
N VAL A 70 -23.80 -14.80 7.94
CA VAL A 70 -24.07 -13.94 9.09
C VAL A 70 -22.89 -14.02 10.07
N TYR A 71 -22.35 -12.88 10.49
CA TYR A 71 -21.35 -12.83 11.58
C TYR A 71 -21.96 -13.44 12.84
N ARG A 72 -21.41 -14.55 13.35
CA ARG A 72 -21.96 -15.28 14.52
C ARG A 72 -22.05 -14.49 15.82
N ASP A 73 -21.41 -13.33 15.94
CA ASP A 73 -21.26 -12.70 17.25
C ASP A 73 -21.13 -11.17 17.18
N MET A 74 -22.13 -10.51 16.60
CA MET A 74 -22.27 -9.05 16.72
C MET A 74 -22.46 -8.61 18.19
N GLU A 75 -22.85 -9.54 19.08
CA GLU A 75 -23.02 -9.31 20.53
C GLU A 75 -21.68 -9.07 21.24
N ARG A 76 -20.57 -9.53 20.67
CA ARG A 76 -19.21 -9.27 21.18
C ARG A 76 -18.56 -7.98 20.71
N LEU A 77 -19.17 -7.25 19.78
CA LEU A 77 -18.65 -5.95 19.35
C LEU A 77 -18.90 -4.91 20.45
N GLN A 78 -17.86 -4.62 21.21
CA GLN A 78 -17.87 -3.57 22.23
C GLN A 78 -16.95 -2.41 21.82
N GLY A 79 -17.16 -1.25 22.45
CA GLY A 79 -16.27 -0.10 22.30
C GLY A 79 -14.85 -0.41 22.78
N ILE A 80 -13.90 0.40 22.34
CA ILE A 80 -12.53 0.38 22.87
C ILE A 80 -12.56 1.02 24.27
N ASP A 81 -11.87 0.42 25.24
CA ASP A 81 -11.75 0.98 26.60
C ASP A 81 -11.17 2.40 26.58
N ASP A 82 -11.65 3.25 27.50
CA ASP A 82 -11.26 4.67 27.59
C ASP A 82 -9.76 4.90 27.81
N GLU A 83 -9.04 3.91 28.32
CA GLU A 83 -7.58 3.97 28.52
C GLU A 83 -6.77 3.78 27.23
N HIS A 84 -7.39 3.28 26.15
CA HIS A 84 -6.74 2.93 24.89
C HIS A 84 -6.95 3.94 23.76
N TYR A 85 -7.65 5.05 24.02
CA TYR A 85 -7.78 6.14 23.06
C TYR A 85 -7.76 7.51 23.73
N ALA A 86 -7.50 8.56 22.94
CA ALA A 86 -7.56 9.93 23.40
C ALA A 86 -8.41 10.76 22.44
N VAL A 87 -9.34 11.55 22.98
CA VAL A 87 -10.16 12.49 22.21
C VAL A 87 -9.56 13.87 22.33
N ARG A 88 -9.05 14.42 21.22
CA ARG A 88 -8.39 15.74 21.20
C ARG A 88 -9.21 16.85 21.87
N LYS A 89 -10.54 16.85 21.70
CA LYS A 89 -11.44 17.85 22.29
C LYS A 89 -11.48 17.83 23.82
N ASN A 90 -11.07 16.71 24.44
CA ASN A 90 -11.10 16.50 25.89
C ASN A 90 -9.71 16.76 26.52
N LEU A 91 -8.69 17.09 25.72
CA LEU A 91 -7.34 17.37 26.20
C LEU A 91 -7.19 18.85 26.55
N ASN A 92 -6.60 19.13 27.71
CA ASN A 92 -6.24 20.49 28.08
C ASN A 92 -4.97 20.96 27.33
N GLU A 93 -4.66 22.26 27.42
CA GLU A 93 -3.52 22.87 26.71
C GLU A 93 -2.17 22.28 27.16
N GLU A 94 -2.02 21.96 28.44
CA GLU A 94 -0.79 21.37 29.00
C GLU A 94 -0.49 20.00 28.37
N MET A 95 -1.50 19.12 28.30
CA MET A 95 -1.39 17.81 27.68
C MET A 95 -1.07 17.93 26.18
N LEU A 96 -1.72 18.86 25.47
CA LEU A 96 -1.47 19.11 24.05
C LEU A 96 -0.03 19.61 23.82
N ALA A 97 0.45 20.53 24.66
CA ALA A 97 1.81 21.04 24.60
C ALA A 97 2.84 19.93 24.88
N ASN A 98 2.57 19.09 25.87
CA ASN A 98 3.42 17.94 26.20
C ASN A 98 3.51 16.94 25.03
N TYR A 99 2.37 16.56 24.43
CA TYR A 99 2.37 15.66 23.26
C TYR A 99 3.08 16.27 22.06
N TRP A 100 2.89 17.57 21.82
CA TRP A 100 3.60 18.28 20.76
C TRP A 100 5.11 18.27 20.98
N HIS A 101 5.57 18.58 22.20
CA HIS A 101 6.98 18.57 22.57
C HIS A 101 7.61 17.18 22.40
N ARG A 102 6.97 16.14 22.95
CA ARG A 102 7.42 14.74 22.81
C ARG A 102 7.50 14.29 21.35
N GLY A 103 6.55 14.72 20.52
CA GLY A 103 6.58 14.44 19.08
C GLY A 103 7.78 15.09 18.38
N LEU A 104 8.05 16.36 18.69
CA LEU A 104 9.23 17.06 18.14
C LEU A 104 10.54 16.46 18.64
N GLU A 105 10.61 16.04 19.90
CA GLU A 105 11.78 15.35 20.47
C GLU A 105 12.06 14.04 19.72
N ALA A 106 11.03 13.22 19.49
CA ALA A 106 11.18 11.98 18.71
C ALA A 106 11.67 12.24 17.27
N ILE A 107 11.24 13.34 16.64
CA ILE A 107 11.72 13.76 15.32
C ILE A 107 13.18 14.23 15.40
N ALA A 108 13.53 15.01 16.42
CA ALA A 108 14.90 15.49 16.67
C ALA A 108 15.89 14.33 16.88
N ASP A 109 15.43 13.28 17.56
CA ASP A 109 16.19 12.04 17.80
C ASP A 109 16.25 11.09 16.57
N GLY A 110 15.58 11.43 15.47
CA GLY A 110 15.53 10.57 14.28
C GLY A 110 14.76 9.26 14.48
N LYS A 111 13.78 9.24 15.41
CA LYS A 111 12.98 8.04 15.78
C LYS A 111 11.65 7.95 15.03
N VAL A 112 11.42 8.81 14.04
CA VAL A 112 10.16 8.89 13.30
C VAL A 112 10.37 8.59 11.83
N GLY A 113 9.59 7.64 11.31
CA GLY A 113 9.47 7.35 9.89
C GLY A 113 8.03 7.48 9.40
N VAL A 114 7.84 7.74 8.12
CA VAL A 114 6.53 7.92 7.47
C VAL A 114 6.38 6.92 6.33
N ILE A 115 5.35 6.08 6.42
CA ILE A 115 4.95 5.17 5.34
C ILE A 115 3.76 5.78 4.61
N VAL A 116 3.95 6.13 3.33
CA VAL A 116 2.88 6.64 2.47
C VAL A 116 2.32 5.51 1.61
N LEU A 117 1.06 5.14 1.85
CA LEU A 117 0.34 4.17 1.02
C LEU A 117 -0.15 4.84 -0.28
N ALA A 118 0.67 4.79 -1.33
CA ALA A 118 0.43 5.49 -2.61
C ALA A 118 0.12 4.56 -3.81
N GLY A 119 -0.20 3.28 -3.57
CA GLY A 119 -0.36 2.28 -4.64
C GLY A 119 -1.66 2.35 -5.45
N GLY A 120 -2.64 3.15 -5.02
CA GLY A 120 -3.93 3.25 -5.72
C GLY A 120 -3.82 4.00 -7.05
N GLN A 121 -4.32 3.40 -8.12
CA GLN A 121 -4.52 4.09 -9.40
C GLN A 121 -5.69 5.08 -9.27
N ALA A 122 -5.54 6.27 -9.87
CA ALA A 122 -6.55 7.34 -9.79
C ALA A 122 -7.65 7.22 -10.86
N THR A 123 -7.97 6.00 -11.30
CA THR A 123 -8.91 5.75 -12.41
C THR A 123 -10.31 6.29 -12.15
N ARG A 124 -10.80 6.24 -10.90
CA ARG A 124 -12.08 6.84 -10.49
C ARG A 124 -12.10 8.37 -10.62
N LEU A 125 -10.93 9.02 -10.64
CA LEU A 125 -10.78 10.47 -10.80
C LEU A 125 -10.49 10.87 -12.26
N GLY A 126 -10.58 9.92 -13.21
CA GLY A 126 -10.30 10.17 -14.62
C GLY A 126 -8.82 10.44 -14.91
N ALA A 127 -7.93 10.16 -13.96
CA ALA A 127 -6.51 10.41 -14.09
C ALA A 127 -5.74 9.12 -14.38
N VAL A 128 -4.79 9.23 -15.31
CA VAL A 128 -3.88 8.14 -15.72
C VAL A 128 -2.70 8.01 -14.74
N HIS A 129 -2.40 9.08 -14.01
CA HIS A 129 -1.27 9.14 -13.09
C HIS A 129 -1.64 8.70 -11.66
N PRO A 130 -0.66 8.32 -10.82
CA PRO A 130 -0.91 7.99 -9.42
C PRO A 130 -1.62 9.13 -8.69
N LYS A 131 -2.53 8.79 -7.76
CA LYS A 131 -3.35 9.79 -7.06
C LYS A 131 -2.53 10.90 -6.38
N GLY A 132 -1.34 10.57 -5.89
CA GLY A 132 -0.44 11.50 -5.23
C GLY A 132 0.06 12.66 -6.09
N THR A 133 0.04 12.52 -7.42
CA THR A 133 0.53 13.54 -8.37
C THR A 133 -0.57 14.49 -8.85
N LEU A 134 -1.80 14.32 -8.38
CA LEU A 134 -2.93 15.18 -8.75
C LEU A 134 -2.73 16.58 -8.20
N SER A 135 -2.76 17.56 -9.10
CA SER A 135 -2.88 18.98 -8.77
C SER A 135 -4.25 19.27 -8.15
N LEU A 136 -4.29 20.15 -7.17
CA LEU A 136 -5.51 20.54 -6.45
C LEU A 136 -6.07 21.89 -6.93
N GLY A 137 -5.37 22.58 -7.83
CA GLY A 137 -5.72 23.91 -8.30
C GLY A 137 -5.52 25.01 -7.25
N LEU A 138 -4.54 24.86 -6.35
CA LEU A 138 -4.31 25.85 -5.29
C LEU A 138 -3.62 27.10 -5.84
N GLU A 139 -4.21 28.27 -5.59
CA GLU A 139 -3.61 29.56 -5.90
C GLU A 139 -2.52 29.94 -4.88
N GLY A 140 -1.50 30.68 -5.33
CA GLY A 140 -0.43 31.18 -4.45
C GLY A 140 0.68 30.17 -4.12
N PHE A 141 0.69 28.98 -4.73
CA PHE A 141 1.82 28.05 -4.64
C PHE A 141 2.87 28.36 -5.72
N SER A 142 4.14 28.48 -5.32
CA SER A 142 5.26 28.70 -6.26
C SER A 142 5.78 27.42 -6.93
N GLY A 143 5.21 26.26 -6.60
CA GLY A 143 5.60 24.94 -7.12
C GLY A 143 4.39 24.04 -7.38
N THR A 144 4.62 22.73 -7.53
CA THR A 144 3.52 21.77 -7.65
C THR A 144 2.67 21.76 -6.38
N ASP A 145 1.36 21.83 -6.56
CA ASP A 145 0.34 21.75 -5.51
C ASP A 145 -0.21 20.32 -5.35
N SER A 146 0.57 19.33 -5.81
CA SER A 146 0.17 17.94 -5.69
C SER A 146 0.08 17.46 -4.24
N LEU A 147 -0.71 16.42 -4.00
CA LEU A 147 -0.86 15.82 -2.67
C LEU A 147 0.50 15.42 -2.07
N LEU A 148 1.39 14.82 -2.87
CA LEU A 148 2.74 14.45 -2.43
C LEU A 148 3.62 15.67 -2.13
N SER A 149 3.52 16.74 -2.92
CA SER A 149 4.24 17.99 -2.65
C SER A 149 3.83 18.60 -1.31
N ILE A 150 2.53 18.65 -1.04
CA ILE A 150 1.99 19.19 0.22
C ILE A 150 2.41 18.32 1.40
N GLN A 151 2.38 16.98 1.27
CA GLN A 151 2.84 16.06 2.31
C GLN A 151 4.35 16.23 2.58
N GLY A 152 5.17 16.30 1.53
CA GLY A 152 6.60 16.56 1.66
C GLY A 152 6.91 17.90 2.32
N ALA A 153 6.17 18.96 1.96
CA ALA A 153 6.31 20.28 2.59
C ALA A 153 5.96 20.25 4.10
N ARG A 154 4.94 19.48 4.50
CA ARG A 154 4.60 19.28 5.92
C ARG A 154 5.72 18.56 6.68
N ILE A 155 6.29 17.51 6.11
CA ILE A 155 7.43 16.78 6.70
C ILE A 155 8.63 17.72 6.87
N ALA A 156 9.01 18.44 5.83
CA ALA A 156 10.10 19.41 5.88
C ALA A 156 9.85 20.52 6.92
N ARG A 157 8.60 20.98 7.07
CA ARG A 157 8.22 21.95 8.10
C ARG A 157 8.39 21.37 9.50
N LEU A 158 7.96 20.12 9.74
CA LEU A 158 8.09 19.46 11.04
C LEU A 158 9.57 19.27 11.42
N GLN A 159 10.44 18.88 10.49
CA GLN A 159 11.88 18.80 10.75
C GLN A 159 12.48 20.16 11.14
N ARG A 160 12.10 21.26 10.48
CA ARG A 160 12.55 22.61 10.85
C ARG A 160 12.06 23.04 12.23
N LEU A 161 10.81 22.69 12.57
CA LEU A 161 10.24 22.98 13.88
C LEU A 161 10.96 22.19 14.98
N ALA A 162 11.27 20.91 14.74
CA ALA A 162 12.08 20.10 15.64
C ALA A 162 13.49 20.69 15.81
N ALA A 163 14.14 21.12 14.72
CA ALA A 163 15.47 21.73 14.79
C ALA A 163 15.46 23.04 15.58
N SER A 164 14.38 23.82 15.48
CA SER A 164 14.22 25.05 16.25
C SER A 164 13.98 24.79 17.73
N ALA A 165 13.26 23.70 18.06
CA ALA A 165 13.00 23.29 19.45
C ALA A 165 14.20 22.58 20.10
N PHE A 166 15.04 21.92 19.29
CA PHE A 166 16.22 21.15 19.71
C PHE A 166 17.44 21.55 18.85
N PRO A 167 18.10 22.68 19.15
CA PRO A 167 19.12 23.30 18.27
C PRO A 167 20.35 22.45 17.95
N ASP A 168 20.72 21.53 18.84
CA ASP A 168 21.90 20.65 18.65
C ASP A 168 21.58 19.35 17.89
N SER A 169 20.32 19.16 17.51
CA SER A 169 19.87 17.97 16.77
C SER A 169 19.98 18.15 15.26
N LYS A 170 19.94 17.03 14.52
CA LYS A 170 19.76 17.00 13.07
C LYS A 170 18.50 16.21 12.73
N PRO A 171 17.31 16.80 12.91
CA PRO A 171 16.06 16.07 12.79
C PRO A 171 15.85 15.56 11.37
N VAL A 172 15.62 14.27 11.24
CA VAL A 172 15.28 13.60 9.98
C VAL A 172 14.06 12.71 10.23
N ILE A 173 13.04 12.91 9.40
CA ILE A 173 11.92 11.98 9.30
C ILE A 173 12.24 11.06 8.12
N GLN A 174 12.28 9.76 8.37
CA GLN A 174 12.60 8.74 7.36
C GLN A 174 11.39 8.36 6.51
#